data_AF-Q97MC3-F1
#
_entry.id   AF-Q97MC3-F1
#
_cell.length_a   1.000
_cell.length_b   1.000
_cell.length_c   1.000
_cell.angle_alpha   90.00
_cell.angle_beta   90.00
_cell.angle_gamma   90.00
#
_symmetry.space_group_name_H-M   'P 1'
#
loop_
_entity.id
_entity.type
_entity.pdbx_description
1 polymer ?
#
loop_
_entity_poly.entity_id
_entity_poly.type
_entity_poly.pdbx_seq_one_letter_code
_entity_poly.pdbx_strand_id
1 'polypeptide(L)'
;MGYSIIDIIDKAIGIVIRRKSEYEKIEEEKHDSQAIRVMSAVLVKEADRTIQYYKTLKEEVGSVEFEEIDFIVYDKMSFLIDQFNKKTYEHHINNVKDYLKFSLDLEKDVYSLLVDVQGRFVKNTSDTHTKTYEILSDIIDNKANHISTIEKTLK
;
A
#
# COMPACT_ATOMS: atom_id res chain seq x y z
N MET A 1 6.02 24.86 -7.21
CA MET A 1 5.79 23.83 -6.19
C MET A 1 6.24 22.53 -6.81
N GLY A 2 7.41 22.03 -6.41
CA GLY A 2 7.90 20.73 -6.84
C GLY A 2 7.09 19.59 -6.25
N TYR A 3 7.37 18.38 -6.71
CA TYR A 3 6.80 17.15 -6.16
C TYR A 3 7.49 16.80 -4.84
N SER A 4 6.78 16.14 -3.94
CA SER A 4 7.27 15.80 -2.61
C SER A 4 6.84 14.39 -2.19
N ILE A 5 7.35 13.93 -1.05
CA ILE A 5 6.90 12.69 -0.42
C ILE A 5 5.39 12.67 -0.14
N ILE A 6 4.74 13.84 0.02
CA ILE A 6 3.29 13.95 0.20
C ILE A 6 2.53 13.38 -1.00
N ASP A 7 3.00 13.66 -2.22
CA ASP A 7 2.39 13.16 -3.46
C ASP A 7 2.48 11.63 -3.54
N ILE A 8 3.58 11.07 -3.03
CA ILE A 8 3.78 9.61 -2.97
C ILE A 8 2.89 8.97 -1.90
N ILE A 9 2.73 9.62 -0.74
CA ILE A 9 1.80 9.17 0.30
C ILE A 9 0.36 9.17 -0.22
N ASP A 10 -0.06 10.20 -0.96
CA ASP A 10 -1.40 10.26 -1.58
C ASP A 10 -1.62 9.10 -2.57
N LYS A 11 -0.60 8.78 -3.36
CA LYS A 11 -0.64 7.61 -4.24
C LYS A 11 -0.69 6.30 -3.47
N ALA A 12 0.03 6.19 -2.34
CA ALA A 12 -0.05 5.03 -1.45
C ALA A 12 -1.45 4.86 -0.82
N ILE A 13 -2.12 5.95 -0.44
CA ILE A 13 -3.52 5.94 -0.02
C ILE A 13 -4.41 5.41 -1.15
N GLY A 14 -4.18 5.85 -2.39
CA GLY A 14 -4.91 5.36 -3.56
C GLY A 14 -4.82 3.84 -3.74
N ILE A 15 -3.66 3.25 -3.50
CA ILE A 15 -3.47 1.78 -3.53
C ILE A 15 -4.36 1.10 -2.48
N VAL A 16 -4.40 1.63 -1.26
CA VAL A 16 -5.20 1.04 -0.17
C VAL A 16 -6.70 1.17 -0.44
N ILE A 17 -7.16 2.33 -0.93
CA ILE A 17 -8.57 2.54 -1.32
C ILE A 17 -8.97 1.53 -2.38
N ARG A 18 -8.13 1.32 -3.37
CA ARG A 18 -8.38 0.33 -4.41
C ARG A 18 -8.49 -1.08 -3.82
N ARG A 19 -7.55 -1.48 -2.96
CA ARG A 19 -7.57 -2.79 -2.30
C ARG A 19 -8.83 -2.99 -1.45
N LYS A 20 -9.25 -1.96 -0.72
CA LYS A 20 -10.51 -1.95 0.03
C LYS A 20 -11.70 -2.24 -0.90
N SER A 21 -11.74 -1.59 -2.07
CA SER A 21 -12.78 -1.85 -3.07
C SER A 21 -12.79 -3.30 -3.57
N GLU A 22 -11.64 -3.95 -3.72
CA GLU A 22 -11.59 -5.38 -4.07
C GLU A 22 -12.22 -6.25 -2.95
N TYR A 23 -11.98 -5.93 -1.68
CA TYR A 23 -12.59 -6.66 -0.56
C TYR A 23 -14.11 -6.48 -0.48
N GLU A 24 -14.59 -5.26 -0.78
CA GLU A 24 -16.01 -4.94 -0.88
C GLU A 24 -16.68 -5.71 -2.04
N LYS A 25 -16.05 -5.75 -3.23
CA LYS A 25 -16.54 -6.55 -4.37
C LYS A 25 -16.64 -8.04 -4.04
N ILE A 26 -15.61 -8.60 -3.39
CA ILE A 26 -15.60 -10.00 -2.96
C ILE A 26 -16.75 -10.29 -1.99
N GLU A 27 -17.06 -9.36 -1.08
CA GLU A 27 -18.20 -9.47 -0.18
C GLU A 27 -19.53 -9.57 -0.95
N GLU A 28 -19.73 -8.68 -1.92
CA GLU A 28 -20.93 -8.65 -2.76
C GLU A 28 -21.09 -9.93 -3.59
N GLU A 29 -20.02 -10.39 -4.23
CA GLU A 29 -20.00 -11.61 -5.05
C GLU A 29 -20.22 -12.89 -4.23
N LYS A 30 -19.84 -12.88 -2.95
CA LYS A 30 -19.90 -14.05 -2.04
C LYS A 30 -20.83 -13.82 -0.85
N HIS A 31 -21.87 -13.01 -1.03
CA HIS A 31 -22.79 -12.58 0.04
C HIS A 31 -23.47 -13.72 0.81
N ASP A 32 -23.65 -14.89 0.17
CA ASP A 32 -24.21 -16.09 0.81
C ASP A 32 -23.28 -16.72 1.85
N SER A 33 -21.97 -16.46 1.78
CA SER A 33 -21.01 -17.01 2.74
C SER A 33 -20.80 -16.06 3.91
N GLN A 34 -21.41 -16.39 5.05
CA GLN A 34 -21.23 -15.64 6.29
C GLN A 34 -19.75 -15.51 6.69
N ALA A 35 -18.96 -16.56 6.48
CA ALA A 35 -17.53 -16.56 6.83
C ALA A 35 -16.73 -15.58 5.96
N ILE A 36 -17.03 -15.49 4.65
CA ILE A 36 -16.39 -14.54 3.74
C ILE A 36 -16.81 -13.11 4.09
N ARG A 37 -18.08 -12.85 4.38
CA ARG A 37 -18.55 -11.53 4.82
C ARG A 37 -17.84 -11.04 6.07
N VAL A 38 -17.72 -11.89 7.09
CA VAL A 38 -16.99 -11.54 8.31
C VAL A 38 -15.53 -11.22 7.98
N MET A 39 -14.89 -12.01 7.11
CA MET A 39 -13.52 -11.74 6.69
C MET A 39 -13.38 -10.43 5.90
N SER A 40 -14.27 -10.14 4.95
CA SER A 40 -14.31 -8.86 4.23
C SER A 40 -14.41 -7.68 5.20
N ALA A 41 -15.31 -7.74 6.19
CA ALA A 41 -15.43 -6.68 7.19
C ALA A 41 -14.14 -6.46 8.00
N VAL A 42 -13.41 -7.53 8.34
CA VAL A 42 -12.10 -7.44 9.00
C VAL A 42 -11.06 -6.77 8.10
N LEU A 43 -10.96 -7.20 6.84
CA LEU A 43 -9.99 -6.68 5.87
C LEU A 43 -10.28 -5.23 5.47
N VAL A 44 -11.54 -4.86 5.29
CA VAL A 44 -11.96 -3.46 5.06
C VAL A 44 -11.58 -2.58 6.23
N LYS A 45 -11.80 -3.05 7.47
CA LYS A 45 -11.42 -2.31 8.68
C LYS A 45 -9.90 -2.16 8.81
N GLU A 46 -9.14 -3.17 8.38
CA GLU A 46 -7.68 -3.09 8.29
C GLU A 46 -7.26 -2.00 7.29
N ALA A 47 -7.82 -2.02 6.08
CA ALA A 47 -7.53 -1.03 5.05
C ALA A 47 -7.87 0.40 5.52
N ASP A 48 -8.99 0.59 6.23
CA ASP A 48 -9.34 1.87 6.83
C ASP A 48 -8.30 2.35 7.86
N ARG A 49 -7.76 1.44 8.67
CA ARG A 49 -6.67 1.76 9.60
C ARG A 49 -5.39 2.17 8.86
N THR A 50 -5.05 1.48 7.77
CA THR A 50 -3.89 1.87 6.95
C THR A 50 -4.09 3.25 6.31
N ILE A 51 -5.29 3.56 5.81
CA ILE A 51 -5.60 4.89 5.27
C ILE A 51 -5.42 5.96 6.35
N GLN A 52 -5.90 5.72 7.57
CA GLN A 52 -5.73 6.68 8.66
C GLN A 52 -4.26 6.85 9.05
N TYR A 53 -3.49 5.77 9.12
CA TYR A 53 -2.05 5.83 9.34
C TYR A 53 -1.37 6.74 8.30
N TYR A 54 -1.66 6.57 7.01
CA TYR A 54 -1.07 7.43 5.98
C TYR A 54 -1.55 8.88 6.05
N LYS A 55 -2.80 9.13 6.45
CA LYS A 55 -3.30 10.50 6.68
C LYS A 55 -2.56 11.18 7.83
N THR A 56 -2.37 10.48 8.95
CA THR A 56 -1.58 11.00 10.08
C THR A 56 -0.13 11.25 9.67
N LEU A 57 0.50 10.31 8.96
CA LEU A 57 1.85 10.50 8.44
C LEU A 57 1.93 11.71 7.51
N LYS A 58 0.94 11.90 6.63
CA LYS A 58 0.87 13.07 5.75
C LYS A 58 0.74 14.39 6.53
N GLU A 59 -0.01 14.42 7.62
CA GLU A 59 -0.14 15.60 8.49
C GLU A 59 1.18 15.91 9.20
N GLU A 60 1.87 14.89 9.72
CA GLU A 60 3.19 15.02 10.34
C GLU A 60 4.21 15.60 9.35
N VAL A 61 4.21 15.08 8.12
CA VAL A 61 5.06 15.54 7.01
C VAL A 61 4.65 16.94 6.52
N GLY A 62 3.36 17.27 6.45
CA GLY A 62 2.89 18.57 5.98
C GLY A 62 3.29 19.75 6.88
N SER A 63 3.75 19.48 8.10
CA SER A 63 4.20 20.49 9.06
C SER A 63 5.67 20.90 8.92
N VAL A 64 6.43 20.26 8.02
CA VAL A 64 7.88 20.44 7.86
C VAL A 64 8.20 20.68 6.38
N GLU A 65 9.23 21.48 6.09
CA GLU A 65 9.73 21.65 4.72
C GLU A 65 10.52 20.38 4.31
N PHE A 66 10.16 19.79 3.16
CA PHE A 66 10.75 18.55 2.64
C PHE A 66 11.53 18.80 1.35
N GLU A 67 12.43 17.88 1.04
CA GLU A 67 13.19 17.92 -0.20
C GLU A 67 12.23 17.81 -1.40
N GLU A 68 12.42 18.67 -2.41
CA GLU A 68 11.72 18.49 -3.68
C GLU A 68 12.27 17.25 -4.39
N ILE A 69 11.36 16.38 -4.82
CA ILE A 69 11.66 15.22 -5.65
C ILE A 69 11.86 15.71 -7.09
N ASP A 70 13.00 15.34 -7.67
CA ASP A 70 13.28 15.57 -9.09
C ASP A 70 12.14 15.07 -9.98
N PHE A 71 11.71 15.90 -10.93
CA PHE A 71 10.57 15.60 -11.79
C PHE A 71 10.66 14.24 -12.50
N ILE A 72 11.83 13.89 -13.02
CA ILE A 72 12.03 12.64 -13.76
C ILE A 72 11.93 11.43 -12.81
N VAL A 73 12.38 11.58 -11.57
CA VAL A 73 12.24 10.55 -10.53
C VAL A 73 10.77 10.38 -10.16
N TYR A 74 10.10 11.50 -9.88
CA TYR A 74 8.68 11.50 -9.54
C TYR A 74 7.85 10.84 -10.64
N ASP A 75 8.04 11.21 -11.90
CA ASP A 75 7.29 10.66 -13.03
C ASP A 75 7.46 9.13 -13.13
N LYS A 76 8.67 8.61 -12.95
CA LYS A 76 8.93 7.16 -12.94
C LYS A 76 8.24 6.44 -11.79
N MET A 77 8.26 7.02 -10.59
CA MET A 77 7.57 6.44 -9.43
C MET A 77 6.06 6.49 -9.61
N SER A 78 5.54 7.64 -10.05
CA SER A 78 4.13 7.87 -10.35
C SER A 78 3.62 6.87 -11.38
N PHE A 79 4.33 6.72 -12.50
CA PHE A 79 3.98 5.77 -13.56
C PHE A 79 3.91 4.34 -13.04
N LEU A 80 4.87 3.92 -12.20
CA LEU A 80 4.89 2.58 -11.63
C LEU A 80 3.66 2.32 -10.74
N ILE A 81 3.32 3.27 -9.87
CA ILE A 81 2.14 3.18 -9.00
C ILE A 81 0.86 3.18 -9.85
N ASP A 82 0.78 4.00 -10.89
CA ASP A 82 -0.39 4.06 -11.76
C ASP A 82 -0.57 2.76 -12.57
N GLN A 83 0.52 2.13 -13.02
CA GLN A 83 0.48 0.81 -13.64
C GLN A 83 0.01 -0.27 -12.67
N PHE A 84 0.53 -0.23 -11.44
CA PHE A 84 0.07 -1.14 -10.38
C PHE A 84 -1.44 -0.99 -10.17
N ASN A 85 -1.94 0.24 -10.06
CA ASN A 85 -3.36 0.57 -9.86
C ASN A 85 -4.27 0.12 -11.01
N LYS A 86 -3.74 -0.11 -12.21
CA LYS A 86 -4.47 -0.62 -13.38
C LYS A 86 -4.50 -2.14 -13.50
N LYS A 87 -3.69 -2.88 -12.73
CA LYS A 87 -3.73 -4.36 -12.75
C LYS A 87 -5.15 -4.82 -12.42
N THR A 88 -5.64 -5.91 -13.00
CA THR A 88 -6.86 -6.56 -12.51
C THR A 88 -6.43 -7.82 -11.77
N TYR A 89 -7.02 -8.07 -10.62
CA TYR A 89 -6.79 -9.31 -9.88
C TYR A 89 -7.99 -10.22 -10.10
N GLU A 90 -7.74 -11.40 -10.65
CA GLU A 90 -8.75 -12.46 -10.67
C GLU A 90 -8.65 -13.22 -9.34
N HIS A 91 -9.77 -13.36 -8.63
CA HIS A 91 -9.82 -14.03 -7.34
C HIS A 91 -10.70 -15.28 -7.40
N HIS A 92 -10.11 -16.43 -7.05
CA HIS A 92 -10.85 -17.68 -6.85
C HIS A 92 -11.04 -17.94 -5.36
N ILE A 93 -12.02 -17.26 -4.76
CA ILE A 93 -12.29 -17.34 -3.32
C ILE A 93 -13.44 -18.32 -3.07
N ASN A 94 -13.10 -19.51 -2.57
CA ASN A 94 -14.08 -20.54 -2.20
C ASN A 94 -14.28 -20.65 -0.69
N ASN A 95 -13.29 -20.22 0.10
CA ASN A 95 -13.29 -20.28 1.55
C ASN A 95 -12.39 -19.16 2.12
N VAL A 96 -12.42 -19.01 3.45
CA VAL A 96 -11.66 -17.98 4.16
C VAL A 96 -10.14 -18.13 3.98
N LYS A 97 -9.63 -19.35 3.83
CA LYS A 97 -8.20 -19.59 3.62
C LYS A 97 -7.75 -19.09 2.25
N ASP A 98 -8.54 -19.31 1.21
CA ASP A 98 -8.27 -18.77 -0.14
C ASP A 98 -8.30 -17.24 -0.12
N TYR A 99 -9.25 -16.66 0.63
CA TYR A 99 -9.34 -15.21 0.78
C TYR A 99 -8.13 -14.61 1.49
N LEU A 100 -7.70 -15.20 2.62
CA LEU A 100 -6.53 -14.74 3.35
C LEU A 100 -5.24 -14.85 2.53
N LYS A 101 -5.10 -15.91 1.70
CA LYS A 101 -3.98 -16.03 0.76
C LYS A 101 -4.00 -14.92 -0.29
N PHE A 102 -5.16 -14.69 -0.91
CA PHE A 102 -5.34 -13.60 -1.86
C PHE A 102 -4.96 -12.24 -1.24
N SER A 103 -5.45 -11.96 -0.03
CA SER A 103 -5.10 -10.74 0.70
C SER A 103 -3.60 -10.64 0.98
N LEU A 104 -2.97 -11.74 1.43
CA LEU A 104 -1.52 -11.79 1.65
C LEU A 104 -0.71 -11.52 0.37
N ASP A 105 -1.10 -12.13 -0.75
CA ASP A 105 -0.41 -11.96 -2.02
C ASP A 105 -0.51 -10.50 -2.50
N LEU A 106 -1.69 -9.86 -2.33
CA LEU A 106 -1.85 -8.43 -2.57
C LEU A 106 -0.93 -7.58 -1.69
N GLU A 107 -0.79 -7.89 -0.40
CA GLU A 107 0.13 -7.16 0.47
C GLU A 107 1.58 -7.27 0.01
N LYS A 108 2.01 -8.46 -0.42
CA LYS A 108 3.37 -8.70 -0.93
C LYS A 108 3.64 -7.96 -2.24
N ASP A 109 2.64 -7.88 -3.10
CA ASP A 109 2.66 -7.10 -4.32
C ASP A 109 2.81 -5.60 -4.04
N VAL A 110 2.08 -5.08 -3.04
CA VAL A 110 2.21 -3.69 -2.58
C VAL A 110 3.58 -3.43 -1.96
N TYR A 111 4.09 -4.34 -1.13
CA TYR A 111 5.44 -4.24 -0.57
C TYR A 111 6.50 -4.15 -1.67
N SER A 112 6.43 -5.04 -2.65
CA SER A 112 7.37 -5.07 -3.78
C SER A 112 7.33 -3.77 -4.59
N LEU A 113 6.13 -3.21 -4.80
CA LEU A 113 5.96 -1.89 -5.42
C LEU A 113 6.65 -0.79 -4.61
N LEU A 114 6.44 -0.74 -3.29
CA LEU A 114 7.02 0.30 -2.43
C LEU A 114 8.55 0.25 -2.43
N VAL A 115 9.12 -0.96 -2.42
CA VAL A 115 10.57 -1.16 -2.54
C VAL A 115 11.10 -0.68 -3.90
N ASP A 116 10.41 -0.95 -5.02
CA ASP A 116 10.81 -0.43 -6.34
C ASP A 116 10.67 1.10 -6.42
N VAL A 117 9.60 1.67 -5.84
CA VAL A 117 9.43 3.14 -5.72
C VAL A 117 10.61 3.75 -4.97
N GLN A 118 10.97 3.23 -3.80
CA GLN A 118 12.13 3.70 -3.03
C GLN A 118 13.45 3.50 -3.80
N GLY A 119 13.63 2.36 -4.47
CA GLY A 119 14.81 2.11 -5.29
C GLY A 119 14.98 3.12 -6.43
N ARG A 120 13.88 3.58 -7.05
CA ARG A 120 13.90 4.61 -8.10
C ARG A 120 14.17 6.00 -7.56
N PHE A 121 13.84 6.25 -6.30
CA PHE A 121 14.17 7.50 -5.63
C PHE A 121 15.68 7.69 -5.47
N VAL A 122 16.41 6.61 -5.16
CA VAL A 122 17.86 6.63 -4.94
C VAL A 122 18.62 6.75 -6.27
N LYS A 123 19.10 7.95 -6.61
CA LYS A 123 20.03 8.20 -7.72
C LYS A 123 21.49 8.15 -7.28
N ASN A 124 21.77 8.51 -6.03
CA ASN A 124 23.09 8.55 -5.43
C ASN A 124 23.02 8.16 -3.94
N THR A 125 24.17 7.95 -3.31
CA THR A 125 24.23 7.53 -1.90
C THR A 125 23.78 8.60 -0.90
N SER A 126 23.75 9.88 -1.27
CA SER A 126 23.21 10.91 -0.39
C SER A 126 21.69 10.87 -0.29
N ASP A 127 21.00 10.37 -1.32
CA ASP A 127 19.53 10.28 -1.31
C ASP A 127 19.02 9.37 -0.18
N THR A 128 19.80 8.37 0.24
CA THR A 128 19.44 7.48 1.36
C THR A 128 19.46 8.15 2.73
N HIS A 129 19.94 9.39 2.82
CA HIS A 129 19.98 10.19 4.05
C HIS A 129 18.93 11.32 4.03
N THR A 130 18.07 11.36 3.01
CA THR A 130 16.97 12.32 2.92
C THR A 130 15.79 11.85 3.76
N LYS A 131 14.99 12.80 4.25
CA LYS A 131 13.78 12.45 5.00
C LYS A 131 12.76 11.70 4.14
N THR A 132 12.73 12.02 2.84
CA THR A 132 11.90 11.28 1.88
C THR A 132 12.24 9.78 1.87
N TYR A 133 13.54 9.43 1.89
CA TYR A 133 13.96 8.03 1.95
C TYR A 133 13.62 7.37 3.28
N GLU A 134 13.80 8.07 4.40
CA GLU A 134 13.45 7.59 5.74
C GLU A 134 11.96 7.26 5.84
N ILE A 135 11.09 8.17 5.39
CA ILE A 135 9.63 7.96 5.39
C ILE A 135 9.24 6.77 4.50
N LEU A 136 9.84 6.64 3.31
CA LEU A 136 9.59 5.48 2.46
C LEU A 136 10.03 4.17 3.15
N SER A 137 11.15 4.19 3.89
CA SER A 137 11.60 3.03 4.67
C SER A 137 10.60 2.66 5.76
N ASP A 138 10.11 3.65 6.51
CA ASP A 138 9.13 3.43 7.58
C ASP A 138 7.83 2.82 7.03
N ILE A 139 7.36 3.30 5.88
CA ILE A 139 6.19 2.75 5.19
C ILE A 139 6.44 1.28 4.78
N ILE A 140 7.61 0.98 4.21
CA ILE A 140 8.02 -0.37 3.78
C ILE A 140 8.11 -1.32 4.98
N ASP A 141 8.71 -0.88 6.09
CA ASP A 141 8.88 -1.68 7.30
C ASP A 141 7.55 -1.96 7.99
N ASN A 142 6.66 -0.96 8.06
CA ASN A 142 5.30 -1.15 8.56
C ASN A 142 4.56 -2.22 7.72
N LYS A 143 4.70 -2.16 6.39
CA LYS A 143 4.12 -3.15 5.49
C LYS A 143 4.71 -4.54 5.69
N ALA A 144 6.02 -4.67 5.85
CA ALA A 144 6.69 -5.95 6.13
C ALA A 144 6.20 -6.58 7.45
N ASN A 145 6.06 -5.77 8.49
CA ASN A 145 5.53 -6.21 9.79
C ASN A 145 4.07 -6.69 9.68
N HIS A 146 3.26 -6.01 8.88
CA HIS A 146 1.89 -6.41 8.59
C HIS A 146 1.84 -7.78 7.87
N ILE A 147 2.63 -7.94 6.80
CA ILE A 147 2.75 -9.20 6.06
C ILE A 147 3.15 -10.35 7.00
N SER A 148 4.17 -10.15 7.83
CA SER A 148 4.63 -11.14 8.81
C SER A 148 3.51 -11.57 9.78
N THR A 149 2.63 -10.64 10.16
CA THR A 149 1.49 -10.92 11.04
C THR A 149 0.45 -11.79 10.35
N ILE A 150 0.11 -11.51 9.09
CA ILE A 150 -0.81 -12.34 8.30
C ILE A 150 -0.22 -13.74 8.07
N GLU A 151 1.06 -13.84 7.73
CA GLU A 151 1.74 -15.12 7.51
C GLU A 151 1.73 -16.02 8.75
N LYS A 152 1.92 -15.44 9.94
CA LYS A 152 1.81 -16.17 11.21
C LYS A 152 0.39 -16.67 11.49
N THR A 153 -0.62 -15.95 11.04
CA THR A 153 -2.04 -16.32 11.20
C THR A 153 -2.44 -17.46 10.27
N LEU A 154 -1.73 -17.63 9.15
CA LEU A 154 -1.97 -18.69 8.16
C LEU A 154 -1.24 -20.01 8.44
N LYS A 155 -0.28 -20.02 9.37
CA LYS A 155 0.45 -21.21 9.83
C LYS A 155 -0.33 -21.92 10.92
#